data_AF-A0A645HZ81-F1
#
_entry.id   AF-A0A645HZ81-F1
#
_cell.length_a   1.000
_cell.length_b   1.000
_cell.length_c   1.000
_cell.angle_alpha   90.00
_cell.angle_beta   90.00
_cell.angle_gamma   90.00
#
_symmetry.space_group_name_H-M   'P 1'
#
loop_
_entity.id
_entity.type
_entity.pdbx_description
1 polymer ?
#
loop_
_entity_poly.entity_id
_entity_poly.type
_entity_poly.pdbx_seq_one_letter_code
_entity_poly.pdbx_strand_id
1 'polypeptide(L)'
;MGFFDKEYIAGDTCMTIFNGQLFHFGVLMSTMHMAWVRTVCGRLKSDYRYSKDIVYNNFPWPETPTDKQIKLIEDKAQKVLDVRAEFPDSSLADLYNPLTMPPALVKAHNELDKAVDLAYRPQAFTSEANRMVYLFELYENYTADLFTTEKKKKKQV
;
A
#
# COMPACT_ATOMS: atom_id res chain seq x y z
N MET A 1 8.11 -7.24 0.41
CA MET A 1 8.12 -6.84 -1.02
C MET A 1 9.52 -6.38 -1.40
N GLY A 2 9.94 -6.65 -2.63
CA GLY A 2 11.24 -6.24 -3.17
C GLY A 2 11.19 -6.13 -4.68
N PHE A 3 12.26 -5.60 -5.27
CA PHE A 3 12.43 -5.50 -6.71
C PHE A 3 13.24 -6.68 -7.22
N PHE A 4 12.86 -7.20 -8.39
CA PHE A 4 13.50 -8.32 -9.04
C PHE A 4 13.62 -8.01 -10.52
N ASP A 5 14.71 -8.44 -11.15
CA ASP A 5 14.85 -8.35 -12.59
C ASP A 5 14.09 -9.49 -13.29
N LYS A 6 14.15 -9.50 -14.62
CA LYS A 6 13.44 -10.45 -15.48
C LYS A 6 13.98 -11.90 -15.42
N GLU A 7 15.12 -12.12 -14.77
CA GLU A 7 15.72 -13.46 -14.64
C GLU A 7 15.07 -14.25 -13.50
N TYR A 8 14.36 -13.57 -12.59
CA TYR A 8 13.62 -14.19 -11.51
C TYR A 8 12.24 -14.68 -11.97
N ILE A 9 11.96 -15.96 -11.71
CA ILE A 9 10.64 -16.56 -11.92
C ILE A 9 9.90 -16.59 -10.59
N ALA A 10 8.83 -15.80 -10.45
CA ALA A 10 8.01 -15.79 -9.26
C ALA A 10 7.18 -17.08 -9.15
N GLY A 11 7.15 -17.69 -7.96
CA GLY A 11 6.25 -18.79 -7.65
C GLY A 11 4.78 -18.32 -7.57
N ASP A 12 3.85 -19.27 -7.64
CA ASP A 12 2.40 -19.06 -7.55
C ASP A 12 1.94 -18.45 -6.21
N THR A 13 2.75 -18.61 -5.17
CA THR A 13 2.53 -18.01 -3.84
C THR A 13 2.86 -16.52 -3.77
N CYS A 14 3.51 -15.97 -4.78
CA CYS A 14 3.90 -14.57 -4.88
C CYS A 14 3.04 -13.82 -5.91
N MET A 15 2.87 -12.52 -5.69
CA MET A 15 2.24 -11.60 -6.65
C MET A 15 3.31 -10.67 -7.22
N THR A 16 3.19 -10.31 -8.50
CA THR A 16 4.14 -9.44 -9.18
C THR A 16 3.43 -8.25 -9.82
N ILE A 17 4.11 -7.10 -9.83
CA ILE A 17 3.67 -5.90 -10.54
C ILE A 17 4.74 -5.60 -11.59
N PHE A 18 4.39 -5.74 -12.87
CA PHE A 18 5.30 -5.38 -13.96
C PHE A 18 5.54 -3.88 -13.98
N ASN A 19 6.80 -3.48 -14.19
CA ASN A 19 7.21 -2.07 -14.19
C ASN A 19 6.79 -1.30 -12.93
N GLY A 20 6.77 -1.97 -11.78
CA GLY A 20 6.52 -1.32 -10.49
C GLY A 20 7.51 -0.19 -10.26
N GLN A 21 6.99 1.00 -9.96
CA GLN A 21 7.79 2.18 -9.60
C GLN A 21 7.97 2.28 -8.08
N LEU A 22 8.94 3.09 -7.62
CA LEU A 22 9.14 3.36 -6.20
C LEU A 22 7.89 3.90 -5.51
N PHE A 23 7.05 4.65 -6.22
CA PHE A 23 5.76 5.11 -5.71
C PHE A 23 4.86 3.93 -5.28
N HIS A 24 4.71 2.91 -6.14
CA HIS A 24 3.91 1.72 -5.84
C HIS A 24 4.47 0.99 -4.63
N PHE A 25 5.79 0.77 -4.58
CA PHE A 25 6.45 0.15 -3.44
C PHE A 25 6.21 0.96 -2.15
N GLY A 26 6.35 2.28 -2.20
CA GLY A 26 6.18 3.16 -1.05
C GLY A 26 4.77 3.07 -0.47
N VAL A 27 3.74 3.15 -1.31
CA VAL A 27 2.35 3.03 -0.85
C VAL A 27 2.07 1.62 -0.32
N LEU A 28 2.48 0.56 -1.03
CA LEU A 28 2.19 -0.83 -0.62
C LEU A 28 2.94 -1.26 0.64
N MET A 29 4.08 -0.62 0.94
CA MET A 29 4.83 -0.86 2.18
C MET A 29 4.36 0.00 3.35
N SER A 30 3.45 0.96 3.13
CA SER A 30 2.96 1.86 4.17
C SER A 30 2.01 1.19 5.16
N THR A 31 1.91 1.76 6.35
CA THR A 31 0.90 1.47 7.36
C THR A 31 -0.52 1.71 6.84
N MET A 32 -0.73 2.63 5.90
CA MET A 32 -2.02 2.84 5.25
C MET A 32 -2.46 1.60 4.48
N HIS A 33 -1.59 1.05 3.64
CA HIS A 33 -1.90 -0.17 2.91
C HIS A 33 -1.99 -1.37 3.85
N MET A 34 -1.12 -1.46 4.86
CA MET A 34 -1.18 -2.55 5.83
C MET A 34 -2.43 -2.53 6.71
N ALA A 35 -3.00 -1.35 7.00
CA ALA A 35 -4.30 -1.23 7.66
C ALA A 35 -5.40 -1.88 6.80
N TRP A 36 -5.43 -1.54 5.50
CA TRP A 36 -6.33 -2.16 4.54
C TRP A 36 -6.16 -3.68 4.49
N VAL A 37 -4.93 -4.16 4.31
CA VAL A 37 -4.59 -5.59 4.32
C VAL A 37 -5.14 -6.26 5.57
N ARG A 38 -4.90 -5.70 6.76
CA ARG A 38 -5.36 -6.30 8.03
C ARG A 38 -6.85 -6.50 8.08
N THR A 39 -7.63 -5.57 7.53
CA THR A 39 -9.09 -5.59 7.58
C THR A 39 -9.73 -6.42 6.49
N VAL A 40 -9.29 -6.30 5.23
CA VAL A 40 -9.99 -6.95 4.09
C VAL A 40 -9.29 -8.19 3.53
N CYS A 41 -8.00 -8.41 3.80
CA CYS A 41 -7.32 -9.57 3.21
C CYS A 41 -7.83 -10.89 3.80
N GLY A 42 -7.76 -11.95 2.99
CA GLY A 42 -7.98 -13.30 3.47
C GLY A 42 -6.88 -13.75 4.45
N ARG A 43 -7.14 -14.83 5.19
CA ARG A 43 -6.19 -15.37 6.16
C ARG A 43 -6.03 -16.88 5.99
N LEU A 44 -4.82 -17.37 6.26
CA LEU A 44 -4.60 -18.80 6.55
C LEU A 44 -4.44 -18.92 8.06
N LYS A 45 -5.50 -19.38 8.74
CA LYS A 45 -5.64 -19.20 10.19
C LYS A 45 -5.57 -17.70 10.54
N SER A 46 -4.44 -17.23 11.07
CA SER A 46 -4.21 -15.82 11.39
C SER A 46 -3.19 -15.14 10.46
N ASP A 47 -2.49 -15.91 9.63
CA ASP A 47 -1.46 -15.38 8.74
C ASP A 47 -2.09 -14.64 7.55
N TYR A 48 -1.47 -13.54 7.13
CA TYR A 48 -1.93 -12.77 5.97
C TYR A 48 -1.89 -13.63 4.70
N ARG A 49 -3.01 -13.73 4.00
CA ARG A 49 -3.08 -14.30 2.65
C ARG A 49 -3.46 -13.18 1.68
N TYR A 50 -2.43 -12.51 1.18
CA TYR A 50 -2.60 -11.40 0.24
C TYR A 50 -3.25 -11.89 -1.07
N SER A 51 -4.15 -11.09 -1.63
CA SER A 51 -4.80 -11.34 -2.91
C SER A 51 -4.90 -10.05 -3.69
N LYS A 52 -4.51 -10.08 -4.98
CA LYS A 52 -4.70 -8.91 -5.84
C LYS A 52 -6.17 -8.55 -5.99
N ASP A 53 -7.05 -9.54 -6.05
CA ASP A 53 -8.48 -9.33 -6.36
C ASP A 53 -9.27 -8.78 -5.17
N ILE A 54 -8.83 -9.11 -3.95
CA ILE A 54 -9.51 -8.68 -2.71
C ILE A 54 -8.84 -7.43 -2.13
N VAL A 55 -7.51 -7.36 -2.18
CA VAL A 55 -6.75 -6.30 -1.52
C VAL A 55 -6.37 -5.23 -2.52
N TYR A 56 -5.51 -5.54 -3.50
CA TYR A 56 -4.89 -4.54 -4.38
C TYR A 56 -5.91 -3.82 -5.27
N ASN A 57 -6.78 -4.57 -5.94
CA ASN A 57 -7.78 -4.02 -6.87
C ASN A 57 -8.81 -3.14 -6.18
N ASN A 58 -9.10 -3.42 -4.90
CA ASN A 58 -10.08 -2.70 -4.11
C ASN A 58 -9.43 -1.68 -3.16
N PHE A 59 -8.10 -1.58 -3.16
CA PHE A 59 -7.40 -0.62 -2.30
C PHE A 59 -7.67 0.80 -2.83
N PRO A 60 -8.26 1.69 -2.02
CA PRO A 60 -8.50 3.05 -2.45
C PRO A 60 -7.17 3.81 -2.40
N TRP A 61 -6.54 3.94 -3.57
CA TRP A 61 -5.33 4.73 -3.80
C TRP A 61 -5.58 6.23 -3.54
N PRO A 62 -4.56 7.03 -3.24
CA PRO A 62 -4.75 8.48 -3.15
C PRO A 62 -5.22 9.04 -4.50
N GLU A 63 -6.27 9.86 -4.51
CA GLU A 63 -6.98 10.26 -5.74
C GLU A 63 -6.12 11.09 -6.69
N THR A 64 -5.45 12.11 -6.13
CA THR A 64 -4.70 13.11 -6.90
C THR A 64 -3.43 13.54 -6.16
N PRO A 65 -2.49 12.60 -5.91
CA PRO A 65 -1.21 12.98 -5.31
C PRO A 65 -0.46 13.92 -6.26
N THR A 66 0.00 15.04 -5.73
CA THR A 66 0.84 15.99 -6.47
C THR A 66 2.20 15.39 -6.79
N ASP A 67 2.87 15.87 -7.84
CA ASP A 67 4.24 15.43 -8.20
C ASP A 67 5.22 15.53 -7.01
N LYS A 68 5.03 16.54 -6.15
CA LYS A 68 5.83 16.71 -4.93
C LYS A 68 5.57 15.59 -3.92
N GLN A 69 4.32 15.18 -3.73
CA GLN A 69 3.99 14.05 -2.85
C GLN A 69 4.47 12.72 -3.44
N ILE A 70 4.29 12.51 -4.75
CA ILE A 70 4.80 11.31 -5.44
C ILE A 70 6.30 11.19 -5.24
N LYS A 71 7.06 12.24 -5.58
CA LYS A 71 8.51 12.26 -5.42
C LYS A 71 8.94 12.06 -3.96
N LEU A 72 8.23 12.68 -3.01
CA LEU A 72 8.51 12.48 -1.59
C LEU A 72 8.33 11.02 -1.17
N ILE A 73 7.26 10.36 -1.64
CA ILE A 73 7.01 8.94 -1.37
C ILE A 73 8.11 8.08 -2.00
N GLU A 74 8.53 8.39 -3.22
CA GLU A 74 9.63 7.69 -3.90
C GLU A 74 10.95 7.82 -3.16
N ASP A 75 11.30 9.03 -2.71
CA ASP A 75 12.52 9.28 -1.93
C ASP A 75 12.50 8.51 -0.59
N LYS A 76 11.34 8.46 0.09
CA LYS A 76 11.19 7.69 1.33
C LYS A 76 11.17 6.18 1.10
N ALA A 77 10.59 5.73 0.00
CA ALA A 77 10.62 4.35 -0.44
C ALA A 77 12.05 3.88 -0.72
N GLN A 78 12.83 4.70 -1.43
CA GLN A 78 14.24 4.42 -1.68
C GLN A 78 15.03 4.33 -0.38
N LYS A 79 14.80 5.25 0.56
CA LYS A 79 15.44 5.20 1.89
C LYS A 79 15.14 3.89 2.64
N VAL A 80 13.93 3.33 2.52
CA VAL A 80 13.61 2.02 3.10
C VAL A 80 14.46 0.92 2.46
N LEU A 81 14.68 0.96 1.14
CA LEU A 81 15.54 0.00 0.45
C LEU A 81 17.01 0.17 0.85
N ASP A 82 17.49 1.41 0.92
CA ASP A 82 18.87 1.74 1.29
C ASP A 82 19.18 1.21 2.70
N VAL A 83 18.28 1.46 3.66
CA VAL A 83 18.43 0.96 5.04
C VAL A 83 18.40 -0.56 5.09
N ARG A 84 17.60 -1.24 4.26
CA ARG A 84 17.65 -2.72 4.19
C ARG A 84 19.02 -3.20 3.70
N ALA A 85 19.62 -2.51 2.74
CA ALA A 85 20.92 -2.87 2.16
C ALA A 85 22.09 -2.73 3.15
N GLU A 86 21.93 -1.95 4.23
CA GLU A 86 22.89 -1.87 5.33
C GLU A 86 23.00 -3.18 6.15
N PHE A 87 22.07 -4.12 5.97
CA PHE A 87 22.03 -5.40 6.69
C PHE A 87 22.11 -6.61 5.74
N PRO A 88 23.22 -6.82 5.02
CA PRO A 88 23.33 -7.83 3.96
C PRO A 88 23.18 -9.27 4.46
N ASP A 89 23.54 -9.54 5.72
CA ASP A 89 23.45 -10.88 6.32
C ASP A 89 22.07 -11.18 6.93
N SER A 90 21.15 -10.22 6.93
CA SER A 90 19.80 -10.38 7.49
C SER A 90 18.79 -10.70 6.40
N SER A 91 17.94 -11.71 6.62
CA SER A 91 16.81 -11.95 5.74
C SER A 91 15.73 -10.87 5.94
N LEU A 92 14.79 -10.76 4.99
CA LEU A 92 13.61 -9.91 5.19
C LEU A 92 12.79 -10.35 6.41
N ALA A 93 12.79 -11.63 6.78
CA ALA A 93 12.09 -12.09 7.97
C ALA A 93 12.74 -11.54 9.25
N ASP A 94 14.08 -11.51 9.31
CA ASP A 94 14.83 -10.95 10.43
C ASP A 94 14.61 -9.44 10.54
N LEU A 95 14.70 -8.74 9.40
CA LEU A 95 14.51 -7.29 9.34
C LEU A 95 13.09 -6.84 9.69
N TYR A 96 12.08 -7.67 9.46
CA TYR A 96 10.67 -7.34 9.69
C TYR A 96 10.05 -8.01 10.91
N ASN A 97 10.83 -8.68 11.74
CA ASN A 97 10.34 -9.19 13.01
C ASN A 97 10.01 -8.01 13.95
N PRO A 98 8.77 -7.90 14.49
CA PRO A 98 8.34 -6.78 15.31
C PRO A 98 9.20 -6.52 16.56
N LEU A 99 9.87 -7.54 17.08
CA LEU A 99 10.69 -7.44 18.30
C LEU A 99 12.14 -7.05 18.01
N THR A 100 12.62 -7.27 16.78
CA THR A 100 14.03 -7.12 16.40
C THR A 100 14.27 -6.24 15.17
N MET A 101 13.21 -5.64 14.60
CA MET A 101 13.34 -4.71 13.48
C MET A 101 14.34 -3.60 13.84
N PRO A 102 15.38 -3.37 13.03
CA PRO A 102 16.38 -2.35 13.33
C PRO A 102 15.75 -0.96 13.49
N PRO A 103 16.14 -0.15 14.50
CA PRO A 103 15.57 1.18 14.71
C PRO A 103 15.68 2.10 13.50
N ALA A 104 16.73 1.96 12.69
CA ALA A 104 16.90 2.68 11.43
C ALA A 104 15.78 2.35 10.43
N LEU A 105 15.39 1.07 10.33
CA LEU A 105 14.33 0.61 9.44
C LEU A 105 12.95 1.07 9.95
N VAL A 106 12.71 0.97 11.26
CA VAL A 106 11.49 1.53 11.89
C VAL A 106 11.36 3.02 11.56
N LYS A 107 12.45 3.79 11.70
CA LYS A 107 12.46 5.22 11.38
C LYS A 107 12.19 5.47 9.90
N ALA A 108 12.75 4.67 8.99
CA ALA A 108 12.51 4.80 7.56
C ALA A 108 11.03 4.57 7.20
N HIS A 109 10.38 3.55 7.78
CA HIS A 109 8.94 3.32 7.62
C HIS A 109 8.11 4.46 8.19
N ASN A 110 8.41 4.94 9.40
CA ASN A 110 7.69 6.08 9.98
C ASN A 110 7.77 7.35 9.12
N GLU A 111 8.89 7.57 8.41
CA GLU A 111 9.02 8.69 7.46
C GLU A 111 8.22 8.45 6.17
N LEU A 112 8.22 7.21 5.65
CA LEU A 112 7.41 6.81 4.50
C LEU A 112 5.92 6.93 4.80
N ASP A 113 5.47 6.47 5.98
CA ASP A 113 4.09 6.54 6.42
C ASP A 113 3.57 7.97 6.45
N LYS A 114 4.37 8.92 6.97
CA LYS A 114 4.00 10.33 6.96
C LYS A 114 3.87 10.88 5.55
N ALA A 115 4.74 10.47 4.62
CA ALA A 115 4.66 10.90 3.22
C ALA A 115 3.40 10.35 2.54
N VAL A 116 3.07 9.07 2.78
CA VAL A 116 1.87 8.43 2.22
C VAL A 116 0.60 9.00 2.84
N ASP A 117 0.55 9.17 4.16
CA ASP A 117 -0.59 9.79 4.86
C ASP A 117 -0.90 11.19 4.27
N LEU A 118 0.14 11.99 4.00
CA LEU A 118 0.00 13.32 3.38
C LEU A 118 -0.54 13.28 1.94
N ALA A 119 -0.37 12.18 1.21
CA ALA A 119 -0.96 12.01 -0.12
C ALA A 119 -2.47 11.72 -0.05
N TYR A 120 -2.97 11.23 1.08
CA TYR A 120 -4.41 11.06 1.32
C TYR A 120 -5.04 12.32 1.88
N ARG A 121 -4.44 12.92 2.93
CA ARG A 121 -4.93 14.18 3.50
C ARG A 121 -3.87 14.91 4.34
N PRO A 122 -4.01 16.23 4.55
CA PRO A 122 -3.09 17.00 5.40
C PRO A 122 -3.13 16.62 6.89
N GLN A 123 -4.28 16.16 7.40
CA GLN A 123 -4.45 15.84 8.82
C GLN A 123 -3.89 14.45 9.15
N ALA A 124 -3.01 14.41 10.15
CA ALA A 124 -2.42 13.17 10.63
C ALA A 124 -3.47 12.11 11.01
N PHE A 125 -3.15 10.85 10.74
CA PHE A 125 -3.91 9.71 11.23
C PHE A 125 -3.39 9.31 12.61
N THR A 126 -4.22 9.44 13.63
CA THR A 126 -3.84 9.16 15.03
C THR A 126 -3.98 7.68 15.42
N SER A 127 -4.62 6.86 14.59
CA SER A 127 -4.80 5.43 14.82
C SER A 127 -5.00 4.67 13.51
N GLU A 128 -4.84 3.34 13.55
CA GLU A 128 -5.19 2.46 12.43
C GLU A 128 -6.69 2.51 12.11
N ALA A 129 -7.56 2.58 13.13
CA ALA A 129 -9.00 2.71 12.95
C ALA A 129 -9.37 3.99 12.15
N ASN A 130 -8.70 5.11 12.43
CA ASN A 130 -8.92 6.35 11.69
C ASN A 130 -8.47 6.26 10.23
N ARG A 131 -7.44 5.46 9.91
CA ARG A 131 -7.07 5.15 8.53
C ARG A 131 -8.17 4.33 7.85
N MET A 132 -8.68 3.30 8.53
CA MET A 132 -9.72 2.44 7.96
C MET A 132 -11.03 3.17 7.70
N VAL A 133 -11.49 4.02 8.61
CA VAL A 133 -12.70 4.85 8.38
C VAL A 133 -12.52 5.68 7.10
N TYR A 134 -11.40 6.38 6.98
CA TYR A 134 -11.10 7.20 5.82
C TYR A 134 -11.00 6.38 4.52
N LEU A 135 -10.34 5.21 4.55
CA LEU A 135 -10.23 4.34 3.37
C LEU A 135 -11.61 3.82 2.94
N PHE A 136 -12.50 3.46 3.86
CA PHE A 136 -13.86 3.03 3.50
C PHE A 136 -14.70 4.16 2.90
N GLU A 137 -14.63 5.37 3.45
CA GLU A 137 -15.26 6.56 2.86
C GLU A 137 -14.74 6.82 1.44
N LEU A 138 -13.41 6.72 1.23
CA LEU A 138 -12.80 6.90 -0.08
C LEU A 138 -13.21 5.79 -1.07
N TYR A 139 -13.28 4.54 -0.60
CA TYR A 139 -13.75 3.41 -1.39
C TYR A 139 -15.22 3.57 -1.82
N GLU A 140 -16.08 4.02 -0.91
CA GLU A 140 -17.49 4.32 -1.22
C GLU A 140 -17.59 5.40 -2.31
N ASN A 141 -16.80 6.48 -2.19
CA ASN A 141 -16.74 7.52 -3.22
C ASN A 141 -16.31 6.98 -4.59
N TYR A 142 -15.30 6.10 -4.63
CA TYR A 142 -14.81 5.51 -5.89
C TYR A 142 -15.78 4.51 -6.52
N THR A 143 -16.70 3.95 -5.73
CA THR A 143 -17.62 2.90 -6.19
C THR A 143 -19.07 3.36 -6.33
N ALA A 144 -19.41 4.56 -5.86
CA ALA A 144 -20.76 5.12 -5.91
C ALA A 144 -21.39 5.09 -7.32
N ASP A 145 -20.61 5.39 -8.35
CA ASP A 145 -21.09 5.45 -9.73
C ASP A 145 -21.08 4.09 -10.46
N LEU A 146 -20.43 3.07 -9.89
CA LEU A 146 -20.36 1.73 -10.51
C LEU A 146 -21.67 0.94 -10.39
N PHE A 147 -22.47 1.25 -9.36
CA PHE A 147 -23.70 0.52 -9.04
C PHE A 147 -24.98 1.33 -9.29
N THR A 148 -24.86 2.61 -9.68
CA THR A 148 -25.99 3.44 -10.09
C THR A 148 -26.21 3.28 -11.60
N THR A 149 -27.09 2.35 -11.98
CA THR A 149 -27.53 2.22 -13.39
C THR A 149 -28.16 3.54 -13.87
N GLU A 150 -27.55 4.20 -14.85
CA GLU A 150 -28.22 5.30 -15.54
C GLU A 150 -29.55 4.79 -16.12
N LYS A 151 -30.68 5.31 -15.61
CA LYS A 151 -31.98 5.09 -16.24
C LYS A 151 -31.95 5.76 -17.61
N LYS A 152 -31.67 4.98 -18.68
CA LYS A 152 -31.89 5.43 -20.06
C LYS A 152 -33.31 5.97 -20.17
N LYS A 153 -33.46 7.29 -20.28
CA LYS A 153 -34.74 7.92 -20.61
C LYS A 153 -35.20 7.35 -21.95
N LYS A 154 -36.26 6.54 -21.95
CA LYS A 154 -36.95 6.16 -23.18
C LYS A 154 -37.43 7.45 -23.84
N LYS A 155 -36.85 7.82 -24.99
CA LYS A 155 -37.48 8.77 -25.90
C LYS A 155 -38.82 8.15 -26.30
N GLN A 156 -39.91 8.75 -25.85
CA GLN A 156 -41.22 8.50 -26.46
C GLN A 156 -41.14 9.01 -27.90
N VAL A 157 -41.30 8.09 -28.84
CA VAL A 157 -41.51 8.38 -30.26
C VAL A 157 -43.00 8.58 -30.47
#